data_AF-A0A8S3JS16-F1
#
_entry.id   AF-A0A8S3JS16-F1
#
_cell.length_a   1.000
_cell.length_b   1.000
_cell.length_c   1.000
_cell.angle_alpha   90.00
_cell.angle_beta   90.00
_cell.angle_gamma   90.00
#
_symmetry.space_group_name_H-M   'P 1'
#
loop_
_entity.id
_entity.type
_entity.pdbx_description
1 polymer ?
#
loop_
_entity_poly.entity_id
_entity_poly.type
_entity_poly.pdbx_seq_one_letter_code
_entity_poly.pdbx_strand_id
1 'polypeptide(L)'
;LQGREQNGWTCIQFKRLLDTCDSMDVRIKSGTNVIIFAYGLVDPDLSRPDGDIFYHGTRRGTRMIPLQSYGNSPTEDKFSELDSFEFRFNNVSVAC
;
A
#
# COMPACT_ATOMS: atom_id res chain seq x y z
N LEU A 1 -18.63 4.61 3.84
CA LEU A 1 -17.65 3.93 4.71
C LEU A 1 -18.37 2.73 5.30
N GLN A 2 -17.79 1.54 5.22
CA GLN A 2 -18.44 0.31 5.63
C GLN A 2 -17.40 -0.70 6.11
N GLY A 3 -17.79 -1.58 7.02
CA GLY A 3 -17.07 -2.79 7.37
C GLY A 3 -17.90 -3.99 6.97
N ARG A 4 -17.30 -5.01 6.35
CA ARG A 4 -17.99 -6.28 6.09
C ARG A 4 -17.07 -7.46 6.29
N GLU A 5 -17.64 -8.56 6.78
CA GLU A 5 -16.97 -9.85 6.83
C GLU A 5 -17.62 -10.77 5.80
N GLN A 6 -16.82 -11.32 4.90
CA GLN A 6 -17.31 -12.20 3.85
C GLN A 6 -16.25 -13.23 3.49
N ASN A 7 -16.63 -14.51 3.50
CA ASN A 7 -15.79 -15.63 3.08
C ASN A 7 -14.42 -15.69 3.81
N GLY A 8 -14.38 -15.37 5.10
CA GLY A 8 -13.15 -15.35 5.90
C GLY A 8 -12.31 -14.08 5.76
N TRP A 9 -12.82 -13.04 5.09
CA TRP A 9 -12.14 -11.76 4.93
C TRP A 9 -12.90 -10.65 5.66
N THR A 10 -12.18 -9.84 6.44
CA THR A 10 -12.70 -8.59 7.00
C THR A 10 -12.25 -7.42 6.12
N CYS A 11 -13.21 -6.75 5.51
CA CYS A 11 -13.00 -5.60 4.64
C CYS A 11 -13.42 -4.32 5.37
N ILE A 12 -12.47 -3.39 5.57
CA ILE A 12 -12.72 -2.09 6.19
C ILE A 12 -12.51 -0.99 5.15
N GLN A 13 -13.53 -0.16 4.94
CA GLN A 13 -13.45 1.00 4.08
C GLN A 13 -13.42 2.29 4.92
N PHE A 14 -12.35 3.06 4.76
CA PHE A 14 -12.14 4.36 5.41
C PHE A 14 -11.91 5.48 4.39
N LYS A 15 -11.97 6.73 4.86
CA LYS A 15 -11.56 7.93 4.10
C LYS A 15 -10.64 8.78 4.98
N ARG A 16 -9.64 9.40 4.38
CA ARG A 16 -8.70 10.33 5.03
C ARG A 16 -8.52 11.54 4.12
N LEU A 17 -8.40 12.73 4.70
CA LEU A 17 -8.06 13.93 3.93
C LEU A 17 -6.59 13.85 3.45
N LEU A 18 -6.29 14.47 2.32
CA LEU A 18 -4.91 14.53 1.82
C LEU A 18 -4.01 15.37 2.74
N ASP A 19 -4.59 16.38 3.38
CA ASP A 19 -3.92 17.28 4.31
C ASP A 19 -4.88 17.59 5.46
N THR A 20 -4.34 17.68 6.67
CA THR A 20 -5.09 18.03 7.88
C THR A 20 -4.39 19.22 8.54
N CYS A 21 -5.05 19.88 9.49
CA CYS A 21 -4.43 20.95 10.26
C CYS A 21 -3.63 20.44 11.47
N ASP A 22 -3.38 19.12 11.55
CA ASP A 22 -2.61 18.49 12.63
C ASP A 22 -1.14 18.36 12.19
N SER A 23 -0.22 18.97 12.93
CA SER A 23 1.21 18.93 12.63
C SER A 23 1.85 17.55 12.79
N MET A 24 1.19 16.63 13.50
CA MET A 24 1.66 15.25 13.69
C MET A 24 1.24 14.34 12.54
N ASP A 25 0.29 14.77 11.71
CA ASP A 25 -0.17 14.00 10.57
C ASP A 25 0.83 14.05 9.40
N VAL A 26 1.02 12.90 8.75
CA VAL A 26 1.73 12.86 7.48
C VAL A 26 0.79 13.33 6.37
N ARG A 27 1.14 14.44 5.73
CA ARG A 27 0.47 14.94 4.53
C ARG A 27 0.68 14.00 3.35
N ILE A 28 -0.40 13.61 2.69
CA ILE A 28 -0.37 12.80 1.46
C ILE A 28 -0.04 13.74 0.29
N LYS A 29 1.14 13.57 -0.31
CA LYS A 29 1.64 14.42 -1.40
C LYS A 29 1.59 13.68 -2.74
N SER A 30 1.68 14.45 -3.83
CA SER A 30 1.87 13.89 -5.17
C SER A 30 3.21 13.15 -5.26
N GLY A 31 3.28 12.13 -6.10
CA GLY A 31 4.44 11.25 -6.19
C GLY A 31 4.38 10.07 -5.22
N THR A 32 5.54 9.54 -4.86
CA THR A 32 5.67 8.29 -4.10
C THR A 32 5.41 8.52 -2.61
N ASN A 33 4.48 7.74 -2.04
CA ASN A 33 4.18 7.70 -0.62
C ASN A 33 4.67 6.35 -0.06
N VAL A 34 5.17 6.33 1.17
CA VAL A 34 5.57 5.09 1.86
C VAL A 34 4.44 4.65 2.77
N ILE A 35 3.84 3.50 2.47
CA ILE A 35 2.85 2.84 3.32
C ILE A 35 3.57 1.83 4.20
N ILE A 36 3.29 1.89 5.49
CA ILE A 36 3.74 0.87 6.45
C ILE A 36 2.57 -0.05 6.76
N PHE A 37 2.85 -1.33 6.98
CA PHE A 37 1.84 -2.29 7.41
C PHE A 37 2.44 -3.25 8.43
N ALA A 38 1.57 -3.80 9.28
CA ALA A 38 1.89 -4.87 10.20
C ALA A 38 0.64 -5.68 10.54
N TYR A 39 0.81 -6.94 10.94
CA TYR A 39 -0.31 -7.79 11.36
C TYR A 39 0.07 -8.75 12.50
N GLY A 40 -0.87 -8.94 13.42
CA GLY A 40 -0.80 -9.91 14.51
C GLY A 40 -1.35 -11.28 14.11
N LEU A 41 -1.08 -12.29 14.93
CA LEU A 41 -1.71 -13.63 14.83
C LEU A 41 -2.76 -13.88 15.91
N VAL A 42 -2.86 -12.95 16.86
CA VAL A 42 -3.75 -13.04 18.01
C VAL A 42 -4.50 -11.72 18.05
N ASP A 43 -5.80 -11.80 18.32
CA ASP A 43 -6.64 -10.63 18.48
C ASP A 43 -6.18 -9.82 19.70
N PRO A 44 -6.28 -8.49 19.64
CA PRO A 44 -5.92 -7.64 20.78
C PRO A 44 -6.83 -7.93 21.98
N ASP A 45 -6.24 -7.97 23.19
CA ASP A 45 -6.99 -8.11 24.43
C ASP A 45 -7.57 -6.76 24.86
N LEU A 46 -8.79 -6.49 24.41
CA LEU A 46 -9.52 -5.26 24.72
C LEU A 46 -10.07 -5.23 26.16
N SER A 47 -9.91 -6.30 26.95
CA SER A 47 -10.34 -6.33 28.35
C SER A 47 -9.38 -5.61 29.30
N ARG A 48 -8.16 -5.30 28.84
CA ARG A 48 -7.15 -4.56 29.61
C ARG A 48 -7.26 -3.06 29.29
N PRO A 49 -7.05 -2.16 30.28
CA PRO A 49 -7.16 -0.70 30.09
C PRO A 49 -6.22 -0.17 28.99
N ASP A 50 -5.14 -0.90 28.75
CA ASP A 50 -4.06 -0.55 27.85
C ASP A 50 -4.27 -1.16 26.44
N GLY A 51 -5.36 -1.92 26.24
CA GLY A 51 -5.75 -2.54 24.97
C GLY A 51 -4.57 -3.17 24.25
N ASP A 52 -3.93 -4.15 24.88
CA ASP A 52 -2.57 -4.58 24.52
C ASP A 52 -2.54 -5.17 23.09
N ILE A 53 -2.11 -4.34 22.13
CA ILE A 53 -1.82 -4.78 20.76
C ILE A 53 -0.43 -5.40 20.80
N PHE A 54 -0.37 -6.73 20.88
CA PHE A 54 0.89 -7.45 20.91
C PHE A 54 1.81 -7.05 19.76
N TYR A 55 3.11 -6.98 20.05
CA TYR A 55 4.11 -6.68 19.04
C TYR A 55 4.03 -7.68 17.87
N HIS A 56 3.83 -7.16 16.67
CA HIS A 56 3.64 -7.95 15.43
C HIS A 56 4.86 -8.77 14.99
N GLY A 57 6.02 -8.61 15.64
CA GLY A 57 7.26 -9.32 15.28
C GLY A 57 7.77 -8.90 13.89
N THR A 58 8.21 -9.87 13.09
CA THR A 58 8.70 -9.67 11.72
C THR A 58 7.60 -9.51 10.67
N ARG A 59 6.32 -9.66 11.05
CA ARG A 59 5.14 -9.51 10.16
C ARG A 59 4.80 -8.03 9.96
N ARG A 60 5.74 -7.32 9.35
CA ARG A 60 5.66 -5.89 9.06
C ARG A 60 6.41 -5.59 7.79
N GLY A 61 6.13 -4.44 7.19
CA GLY A 61 6.88 -4.00 6.03
C GLY A 61 6.47 -2.62 5.56
N THR A 62 7.06 -2.25 4.43
CA THR A 62 6.82 -0.97 3.78
C THR A 62 6.58 -1.16 2.30
N ARG A 63 5.71 -0.34 1.69
CA ARG A 63 5.47 -0.31 0.26
C ARG A 63 5.45 1.12 -0.24
N MET A 64 6.18 1.38 -1.32
CA MET A 64 6.20 2.67 -2.00
C MET A 64 5.11 2.69 -3.08
N ILE A 65 4.11 3.57 -2.94
CA ILE A 65 3.00 3.69 -3.89
C ILE A 65 2.62 5.15 -4.14
N PRO A 66 2.23 5.51 -5.38
CA PRO A 66 1.64 6.82 -5.64
C PRO A 66 0.14 6.84 -5.31
N LEU A 67 -0.24 7.51 -4.22
CA LEU A 67 -1.63 7.53 -3.74
C LEU A 67 -2.55 8.49 -4.51
N GLN A 68 -1.99 9.57 -5.06
CA GLN A 68 -2.76 10.57 -5.81
C GLN A 68 -2.89 10.26 -7.31
N SER A 69 -2.24 9.19 -7.79
CA SER A 69 -2.22 8.83 -9.20
C SER A 69 -3.42 7.98 -9.65
N TYR A 70 -4.35 7.67 -8.74
CA TYR A 70 -5.53 6.89 -9.08
C TYR A 70 -6.64 7.82 -9.57
N GLY A 71 -6.68 8.07 -10.88
CA GLY A 71 -7.75 8.89 -11.44
C GLY A 71 -7.66 9.34 -12.90
N ASN A 72 -6.56 9.16 -13.63
CA ASN A 72 -6.49 9.71 -14.99
C ASN A 72 -6.28 8.63 -16.05
N SER A 73 -7.38 8.41 -16.77
CA SER A 73 -7.52 7.72 -18.06
C SER A 73 -7.40 6.20 -18.00
N PRO A 74 -8.31 5.44 -18.65
CA PRO A 74 -7.95 4.12 -19.14
C PRO A 74 -6.59 4.26 -19.81
N THR A 75 -5.64 3.40 -19.46
CA THR A 75 -4.51 3.16 -20.35
C THR A 75 -5.11 2.66 -21.65
N GLU A 76 -5.40 3.58 -22.56
CA GLU A 76 -5.77 3.25 -23.92
C GLU A 76 -4.62 2.42 -24.44
N ASP A 77 -4.87 1.14 -24.70
CA ASP A 77 -3.86 0.23 -25.20
C ASP A 77 -3.62 0.59 -26.66
N LYS A 78 -2.83 1.65 -26.87
CA LYS A 78 -2.51 2.22 -28.20
C LYS A 78 -1.74 1.24 -29.09
N PHE A 79 -1.47 0.03 -28.60
CA PHE A 79 -0.57 -0.93 -29.21
C PHE A 79 -1.11 -2.36 -29.16
N SER A 80 -2.43 -2.55 -29.10
CA SER A 80 -3.07 -3.89 -29.10
C SER A 80 -2.69 -4.78 -30.29
N GLU A 81 -2.16 -4.19 -31.37
CA GLU A 81 -1.69 -4.88 -32.58
C GLU A 81 -0.17 -5.08 -32.66
N LEU A 82 0.60 -4.60 -31.67
CA LEU A 82 2.05 -4.77 -31.64
C LEU A 82 2.43 -6.04 -30.85
N ASP A 83 3.34 -6.84 -31.41
CA ASP A 83 3.79 -8.09 -30.80
C ASP A 83 4.79 -7.81 -29.66
N SER A 84 6.00 -7.33 -29.98
CA SER A 84 6.92 -6.66 -29.06
C SER A 84 8.20 -6.24 -29.79
N PHE A 85 8.93 -5.27 -29.24
CA PHE A 85 10.30 -4.98 -29.63
C PHE A 85 11.14 -4.73 -28.37
N GLU A 86 12.30 -5.36 -28.27
CA GLU A 86 13.08 -5.41 -27.04
C GLU A 86 14.51 -4.91 -27.26
N PHE A 87 14.95 -3.98 -26.40
CA PHE A 87 16.34 -3.61 -26.27
C PHE A 87 16.97 -4.37 -25.10
N ARG A 88 17.92 -5.25 -25.40
CA ARG A 88 18.73 -5.93 -24.38
C ARG A 88 20.16 -5.39 -24.41
N PHE A 89 20.76 -5.26 -23.23
CA PHE A 89 22.21 -5.16 -23.17
C PHE A 89 22.83 -6.45 -23.66
N ASN A 90 24.04 -6.36 -24.23
CA ASN A 90 24.83 -7.54 -24.55
C ASN A 90 25.06 -8.36 -23.28
N ASN A 91 25.17 -9.68 -23.44
CA ASN A 91 25.49 -10.57 -22.34
C ASN A 91 26.94 -10.35 -21.89
N VAL A 92 27.12 -9.48 -20.90
CA VAL A 92 28.42 -9.10 -20.34
C VAL A 92 28.43 -9.38 -18.84
N SER A 93 29.58 -9.85 -18.34
CA SER A 93 29.78 -10.00 -16.91
C SER A 93 29.98 -8.62 -16.28
N VAL A 94 29.11 -8.27 -15.34
CA VAL A 94 29.30 -7.10 -14.48
C VAL A 94 30.11 -7.54 -13.26
N ALA A 95 31.34 -7.07 -13.15
CA ALA A 95 32.13 -7.22 -11.94
C ALA A 95 31.77 -6.11 -10.96
N CYS A 96 31.42 -6.48 -9.73
CA CYS A 96 31.10 -5.57 -8.62
C CYS A 96 32.36 -5.17 -7.87
#